data_AF-S7Q4L8-F1
#
_entry.id   AF-S7Q4L8-F1
#
_cell.length_a   1.000
_cell.length_b   1.000
_cell.length_c   1.000
_cell.angle_alpha   90.00
_cell.angle_beta   90.00
_cell.angle_gamma   90.00
#
_symmetry.space_group_name_H-M   'P 1'
#
loop_
_entity.id
_entity.type
_entity.pdbx_description
1 polymer ?
#
loop_
_entity_poly.entity_id
_entity_poly.type
_entity_poly.pdbx_seq_one_letter_code
_entity_poly.pdbx_strand_id
1 'polypeptide(L)' 'YTPARHRALVALRCASSYRPFNSVHDPFYVAEVELLRPGTKPPSSSTVSRDVRLIYAEGSKSVREYFK' A
#
# COMPACT_ATOMS: atom_id res chain seq x y z
N TYR A 1 15.09 -1.46 3.60
CA TYR A 1 13.73 -1.77 3.09
C TYR A 1 13.21 -3.01 3.76
N THR A 2 11.92 -3.03 4.06
CA THR A 2 11.20 -4.23 4.51
C THR A 2 9.95 -4.38 3.64
N PRO A 3 9.56 -5.61 3.25
CA PRO A 3 8.34 -5.82 2.46
C PRO A 3 7.08 -5.24 3.11
N ALA A 4 6.99 -5.31 4.45
CA ALA A 4 5.86 -4.76 5.20
C ALA A 4 5.77 -3.22 5.09
N ARG A 5 6.89 -2.51 5.25
CA ARG A 5 6.91 -1.04 5.14
C ARG A 5 6.62 -0.59 3.70
N HIS A 6 7.16 -1.30 2.71
CA HIS A 6 6.87 -1.02 1.30
C HIS A 6 5.38 -1.19 0.99
N ARG A 7 4.78 -2.30 1.41
CA ARG A 7 3.33 -2.54 1.29
C ARG A 7 2.49 -1.45 1.95
N ALA A 8 2.85 -1.04 3.17
CA ALA A 8 2.14 0.02 3.88
C ALA A 8 2.15 1.34 3.09
N LEU A 9 3.30 1.73 2.52
CA LEU A 9 3.41 2.94 1.69
C LEU A 9 2.55 2.84 0.42
N VAL A 10 2.52 1.68 -0.24
CA VAL A 10 1.68 1.44 -1.41
C VAL A 10 0.19 1.52 -1.06
N ALA A 11 -0.22 0.90 0.04
CA ALA A 11 -1.60 0.93 0.51
C ALA A 11 -2.06 2.37 0.83
N LEU A 12 -1.23 3.13 1.55
CA LEU A 12 -1.49 4.54 1.84
C LEU A 12 -1.56 5.38 0.56
N ARG A 13 -0.63 5.17 -0.38
CA ARG A 13 -0.63 5.86 -1.69
C ARG A 13 -1.92 5.57 -2.48
N CYS A 14 -2.42 4.33 -2.43
CA CYS A 14 -3.69 3.99 -3.06
C CYS A 14 -4.87 4.73 -2.42
N ALA A 15 -4.93 4.74 -1.08
CA ALA A 15 -5.98 5.39 -0.32
C ALA A 15 -5.97 6.93 -0.47
N SER A 16 -4.79 7.56 -0.39
CA SER A 16 -4.65 9.02 -0.41
C SER A 16 -4.85 9.65 -1.78
N SER A 17 -4.49 8.92 -2.84
CA SER A 17 -4.49 9.45 -4.21
C SER A 17 -5.52 8.78 -5.11
N TYR A 18 -6.48 8.04 -4.53
CA TYR A 18 -7.52 7.31 -5.26
C TYR A 18 -6.97 6.42 -6.38
N ARG A 19 -5.79 5.82 -6.17
CA ARG A 19 -5.15 4.97 -7.18
C ARG A 19 -5.72 3.55 -7.10
N PRO A 20 -5.95 2.89 -8.25
CA PRO A 20 -6.36 1.50 -8.26
C PRO A 20 -5.25 0.62 -7.67
N PHE A 21 -5.63 -0.46 -6.98
CA PHE A 21 -4.66 -1.41 -6.42
C PHE A 21 -3.80 -2.09 -7.48
N ASN A 22 -4.28 -2.15 -8.73
CA ASN A 22 -3.54 -2.65 -9.87
C ASN A 22 -2.35 -1.75 -10.28
N SER A 23 -2.24 -0.54 -9.72
CA SER A 23 -1.10 0.37 -9.96
C SER A 23 0.26 -0.23 -9.59
N VAL A 24 0.30 -1.30 -8.79
CA VAL A 24 1.54 -2.05 -8.49
C VAL A 24 2.10 -2.82 -9.69
N HIS A 25 1.30 -3.01 -10.73
CA HIS A 25 1.69 -3.63 -12.00
C HIS A 25 2.00 -2.59 -13.08
N ASP A 26 1.90 -1.29 -12.76
CA ASP A 26 2.28 -0.23 -13.69
C ASP A 26 3.76 -0.37 -14.08
N PRO A 27 4.12 -0.39 -15.38
CA PRO A 27 5.49 -0.62 -15.82
C PRO A 27 6.48 0.41 -15.27
N PHE A 28 6.06 1.68 -15.10
CA PHE A 28 6.93 2.73 -14.59
C PHE A 28 7.12 2.62 -13.08
N TYR A 29 6.09 2.22 -12.34
CA TYR A 29 6.24 1.87 -10.92
C TYR A 29 7.17 0.67 -10.72
N VAL A 30 7.05 -0.38 -11.54
CA VAL A 30 7.96 -1.53 -11.48
C VAL A 30 9.41 -1.10 -11.80
N ALA A 31 9.60 -0.28 -12.83
CA ALA A 31 10.90 0.26 -13.19
C ALA A 31 11.48 1.17 -12.09
N GLU A 32 10.66 2.00 -11.44
CA GLU A 32 11.05 2.84 -10.30
C GLU A 32 11.54 1.98 -9.12
N VAL A 33 10.79 0.92 -8.78
CA VAL A 33 11.15 -0.01 -7.70
C VAL A 33 12.46 -0.73 -8.01
N GLU A 34 12.64 -1.20 -9.25
CA GLU A 34 13.87 -1.87 -9.68
C GLU A 34 15.07 -0.91 -9.67
N LEU A 35 14.90 0.33 -10.13
CA LEU A 35 15.95 1.35 -10.14
C LEU A 35 16.41 1.72 -8.72
N LEU A 36 15.48 1.90 -7.79
CA LEU A 36 15.80 2.29 -6.42
C LEU A 36 16.30 1.13 -5.56
N ARG A 37 15.81 -0.09 -5.83
CA ARG A 37 16.24 -1.29 -5.11
C ARG A 37 16.06 -2.55 -5.97
N PRO A 38 17.11 -2.94 -6.72
CA PRO A 38 17.05 -4.08 -7.63
C PRO A 38 16.59 -5.38 -6.98
N GLY A 39 15.82 -6.18 -7.72
CA GLY A 39 15.28 -7.47 -7.26
C GLY A 39 14.12 -7.36 -6.26
N THR A 40 13.62 -6.15 -6.01
CA THR A 40 12.45 -5.93 -5.15
C THR A 40 11.19 -6.36 -5.88
N LYS A 41 10.46 -7.34 -5.33
CA LYS A 41 9.18 -7.79 -5.88
C LYS A 41 8.03 -6.90 -5.38
N PRO A 42 7.31 -6.18 -6.26
CA PRO A 42 6.10 -5.47 -5.87
C PRO A 42 5.05 -6.42 -5.26
N PRO A 43 4.22 -5.94 -4.33
CA PRO A 43 3.12 -6.74 -3.81
C PRO A 43 2.05 -6.97 -4.89
N SER A 44 1.24 -8.02 -4.74
CA SER A 44 0.07 -8.22 -5.60
C SER A 44 -1.02 -7.18 -5.31
N SER A 45 -1.84 -6.86 -6.31
CA SER A 45 -3.01 -5.99 -6.15
C SER A 45 -3.97 -6.47 -5.05
N SER A 46 -4.16 -7.78 -4.91
CA SER A 46 -4.95 -8.40 -3.84
C SER A 46 -4.36 -8.15 -2.44
N THR A 47 -3.02 -8.16 -2.32
CA THR A 47 -2.33 -7.85 -1.08
C THR A 47 -2.55 -6.40 -0.68
N VAL A 48 -2.44 -5.48 -1.64
CA VAL A 48 -2.70 -4.05 -1.40
C VAL A 48 -4.14 -3.81 -0.98
N SER A 49 -5.12 -4.43 -1.65
CA SER A 49 -6.54 -4.33 -1.28
C SER A 49 -6.81 -4.81 0.15
N ARG A 50 -6.19 -5.93 0.55
CA ARG A 50 -6.28 -6.44 1.93
C ARG A 50 -5.63 -5.46 2.92
N ASP A 51 -4.44 -4.98 2.62
CA ASP A 51 -3.70 -4.07 3.51
C ASP A 51 -4.46 -2.76 3.73
N VAL A 52 -5.06 -2.17 2.68
CA VAL A 52 -5.91 -0.97 2.81
C VAL A 52 -7.10 -1.22 3.72
N ARG A 53 -7.80 -2.36 3.56
CA ARG A 53 -8.92 -2.72 4.43
C ARG A 53 -8.51 -2.87 5.89
N LEU A 54 -7.35 -3.49 6.15
CA LEU A 54 -6.83 -3.66 7.51
C LEU A 54 -6.45 -2.30 8.13
N ILE A 55 -5.76 -1.45 7.38
CA ILE A 55 -5.39 -0.10 7.84
C ILE A 55 -6.65 0.69 8.20
N TYR A 56 -7.67 0.65 7.34
CA TYR A 56 -8.95 1.32 7.61
C TYR A 56 -9.65 0.74 8.86
N ALA A 57 -9.75 -0.58 8.97
CA ALA A 57 -10.42 -1.24 10.09
C ALA A 57 -9.76 -0.89 11.43
N GLU A 58 -8.43 -0.95 11.52
CA GLU A 58 -7.72 -0.58 12.75
C GLU A 58 -7.76 0.92 13.02
N GLY A 59 -7.55 1.76 12.01
CA GLY A 59 -7.64 3.22 12.15
C GLY A 59 -9.03 3.69 12.59
N SER A 60 -10.09 3.04 12.10
CA SER A 60 -11.47 3.37 12.49
C SER A 60 -11.73 3.16 13.99
N LYS A 61 -11.02 2.23 14.64
CA LYS A 61 -11.13 2.02 16.09
C LYS A 61 -10.59 3.21 16.85
N SER A 62 -9.42 3.73 16.46
CA SER A 62 -8.80 4.90 17.08
C SER A 62 -9.64 6.16 16.85
N VAL A 63 -10.19 6.34 15.64
CA VAL A 63 -11.12 7.46 15.37
C VAL A 63 -12.36 7.36 16.25
N ARG A 64 -12.96 6.16 16.35
CA ARG A 64 -14.14 5.94 17.21
C ARG A 64 -13.84 6.22 18.68
N GLU A 65 -12.67 5.83 19.17
CA GLU A 65 -12.24 6.10 20.55
C GLU A 65 -12.07 7.59 20.82
N TYR A 66 -11.54 8.34 19.86
CA TYR A 66 -11.40 9.80 19.98
C TYR A 66 -12.75 10.54 20.12
N PHE A 67 -13.80 10.04 19.49
CA PHE A 67 -15.14 10.65 19.54
C PHE A 67 -16.06 10.07 20.64
N LYS A 68 -15.55 9.17 21.49
CA LYS A 68 -16.25 8.72 22.70
C LYS A 68 -15.94 9.65 23.86
#